data_AF-A0A150FUR1-F1
#
_entry.id   AF-A0A150FUR1-F1
#
_cell.length_a   1.000
_cell.length_b   1.000
_cell.length_c   1.000
_cell.angle_alpha   90.00
_cell.angle_beta   90.00
_cell.angle_gamma   90.00
#
_symmetry.space_group_name_H-M   'P 1'
#
loop_
_entity.id
_entity.type
_entity.pdbx_description
1 polymer ?
#
loop_
_entity_poly.entity_id
_entity_poly.type
_entity_poly.pdbx_seq_one_letter_code
_entity_poly.pdbx_strand_id
1 'polypeptide(L)'
;MASKRLLSLFLAAAILASASAATKVTLTDKLLDLIRTKKMDGFVAELQRDDMDVNQPDSKGRLALVEAVRTREIKFVDALLQYGALAKSKDPATGTSPVQVAFQLNQVQIARMLLQYGADINVEDKSNRKARDFAPSKEIRELITAYDKDGSMAFEDAPGTWTKQSKESKEEYWFNAKTGESRWTTPASCGWQRVDVQGHPIKYVNTVTGQQTTSVPPALAWVKIKKGDKEMFYNFKANMSQFETPLEVPKEMLEIIEKNKNVRWYNEKTGEFAWIDPTYHSIWRELEDEETKKSYWYNVETGESTWDMPEAMAWTKIKDDESGNHFFHNRLTQESTWDAPSHLAWVRHDSDL
;
A
#
# COMPACT_ATOMS: atom_id res chain seq x y z
N MET A 1 10.70 49.68 -72.74
CA MET A 1 11.19 50.16 -71.44
C MET A 1 11.02 49.00 -70.46
N ALA A 2 11.95 48.07 -70.22
CA ALA A 2 13.40 48.13 -70.04
C ALA A 2 13.83 49.12 -68.95
N SER A 3 14.13 48.61 -67.74
CA SER A 3 15.33 48.95 -66.94
C SER A 3 15.19 48.40 -65.50
N LYS A 4 15.90 47.30 -65.14
CA LYS A 4 17.12 47.24 -64.28
C LYS A 4 16.86 47.70 -62.81
N ARG A 5 17.18 46.96 -61.74
CA ARG A 5 18.45 46.28 -61.43
C ARG A 5 18.28 45.19 -60.35
N LEU A 6 19.09 44.15 -60.51
CA LEU A 6 19.46 43.11 -59.58
C LEU A 6 20.78 43.46 -58.85
N LEU A 7 20.96 42.86 -57.67
CA LEU A 7 22.18 42.45 -56.95
C LEU A 7 22.96 43.37 -55.98
N SER A 8 23.33 42.71 -54.86
CA SER A 8 24.50 42.87 -53.95
C SER A 8 24.37 43.93 -52.83
N LEU A 9 24.74 43.72 -51.55
CA LEU A 9 25.76 42.87 -50.91
C LEU A 9 25.38 42.52 -49.44
N PHE A 10 25.89 41.39 -48.96
CA PHE A 10 26.07 41.03 -47.55
C PHE A 10 26.98 42.05 -46.81
N LEU A 11 26.66 42.44 -45.57
CA LEU A 11 27.52 42.26 -44.36
C LEU A 11 26.91 42.89 -43.08
N ALA A 12 26.88 42.07 -42.03
CA ALA A 12 27.17 42.39 -40.61
C ALA A 12 26.46 43.55 -39.90
N ALA A 13 25.52 43.19 -39.01
CA ALA A 13 25.46 43.72 -37.64
C ALA A 13 24.70 42.74 -36.74
N ALA A 14 25.39 41.67 -36.32
CA ALA A 14 24.99 40.91 -35.15
C ALA A 14 25.20 41.80 -33.92
N ILE A 15 24.13 42.42 -33.42
CA ILE A 15 24.12 43.00 -32.08
C ILE A 15 23.58 41.92 -31.15
N LEU A 16 24.49 41.46 -30.29
CA LEU A 16 24.23 40.58 -29.16
C LEU A 16 23.03 41.09 -28.34
N ALA A 17 21.94 40.32 -28.32
CA ALA A 17 21.06 40.25 -27.16
C ALA A 17 21.47 39.03 -26.35
N SER A 18 22.55 39.16 -25.59
CA SER A 18 22.89 38.27 -24.49
C SER A 18 22.46 38.93 -23.17
N ALA A 19 21.94 38.10 -22.25
CA ALA A 19 21.37 38.38 -20.92
C ALA A 19 19.84 38.58 -20.95
N SER A 20 19.01 37.81 -20.24
CA SER A 20 19.22 36.81 -19.19
C SER A 20 17.97 35.92 -19.17
N ALA A 21 18.12 34.62 -19.46
CA ALA A 21 17.08 33.65 -19.11
C ALA A 21 17.17 33.43 -17.60
N ALA A 22 16.56 34.31 -16.81
CA ALA A 22 16.34 34.05 -15.40
C ALA A 22 15.42 32.82 -15.32
N THR A 23 15.99 31.66 -15.01
CA THR A 23 15.26 30.43 -14.77
C THR A 23 14.24 30.72 -13.68
N LYS A 24 12.95 30.70 -14.04
CA LYS A 24 11.84 30.86 -13.09
C LYS A 24 11.99 29.76 -12.04
N VAL A 25 12.34 30.14 -10.81
CA VAL A 25 12.48 29.23 -9.67
C VAL A 25 11.16 28.48 -9.52
N THR A 26 11.19 27.16 -9.65
CA THR A 26 10.01 26.31 -9.47
C THR A 26 9.67 26.17 -7.99
N LEU A 27 8.42 25.81 -7.68
CA LEU A 27 8.03 25.47 -6.30
C LEU A 27 8.91 24.35 -5.73
N THR A 28 9.27 23.37 -6.56
CA THR A 28 10.21 22.31 -6.21
C THR A 28 11.61 22.85 -5.89
N ASP A 29 12.15 23.80 -6.67
CA ASP A 29 13.46 24.41 -6.36
C ASP A 29 13.47 25.04 -4.96
N LYS A 30 12.38 25.72 -4.57
CA LYS A 30 12.20 26.29 -3.22
C LYS A 30 12.11 25.20 -2.15
N LEU A 31 11.37 24.11 -2.43
CA LEU A 31 11.25 22.95 -1.54
C LEU A 31 12.62 22.32 -1.26
N LEU A 32 13.45 22.14 -2.29
CA LEU A 32 14.81 21.60 -2.15
C LEU A 32 15.73 22.56 -1.40
N ASP A 33 15.58 23.87 -1.55
CA ASP A 33 16.35 24.85 -0.76
C ASP A 33 16.02 24.75 0.74
N LEU A 34 14.74 24.60 1.10
CA LEU A 34 14.30 24.39 2.48
C LEU A 34 14.86 23.09 3.07
N ILE A 35 14.91 22.01 2.28
CA ILE A 35 15.53 20.73 2.69
C ILE A 35 17.03 20.91 2.96
N ARG A 36 17.76 21.54 2.03
CA ARG A 36 19.22 21.77 2.17
C ARG A 36 19.56 22.66 3.35
N THR A 37 18.75 23.68 3.58
CA THR A 37 18.91 24.63 4.69
C THR A 37 18.26 24.13 5.98
N LYS A 38 17.62 22.95 5.97
CA LYS A 38 16.98 22.27 7.11
C LYS A 38 15.90 23.11 7.80
N LYS A 39 15.15 23.90 7.03
CA LYS A 39 14.09 24.79 7.54
C LYS A 39 12.71 24.16 7.41
N MET A 40 12.20 23.56 8.49
CA MET A 40 10.89 22.89 8.49
C MET A 40 9.70 23.87 8.53
N ASP A 41 9.83 25.01 9.22
CA ASP A 41 8.69 25.91 9.50
C ASP A 41 7.98 26.42 8.23
N GLY A 42 8.72 26.63 7.14
CA GLY A 42 8.15 26.98 5.83
C GLY A 42 7.87 25.78 4.92
N PHE A 43 8.45 24.62 5.22
CA PHE A 43 8.41 23.45 4.35
C PHE A 43 7.00 22.88 4.21
N VAL A 44 6.31 22.70 5.34
CA VAL A 44 4.94 22.16 5.34
C VAL A 44 3.98 23.13 4.67
N ALA A 45 4.17 24.44 4.85
CA ALA A 45 3.36 25.45 4.18
C ALA A 45 3.51 25.41 2.66
N GLU A 46 4.72 25.13 2.13
CA GLU A 46 4.91 24.93 0.69
C GLU A 46 4.23 23.63 0.19
N LEU A 47 4.26 22.55 0.99
CA LEU A 47 3.59 21.30 0.63
C LEU A 47 2.06 21.41 0.58
N GLN A 48 1.48 22.31 1.35
CA GLN A 48 0.03 22.53 1.43
C GLN A 48 -0.54 23.38 0.29
N ARG A 49 0.28 23.85 -0.65
CA ARG A 49 -0.20 24.66 -1.76
C ARG A 49 -0.96 23.80 -2.77
N ASP A 50 -2.08 24.31 -3.27
CA ASP A 50 -2.92 23.62 -4.26
C ASP A 50 -2.17 23.28 -5.57
N ASP A 51 -1.15 24.07 -5.93
CA ASP A 51 -0.34 23.90 -7.14
C ASP A 51 0.95 23.10 -6.90
N MET A 52 1.15 22.52 -5.70
CA MET A 52 2.32 21.72 -5.38
C MET A 52 2.15 20.27 -5.87
N ASP A 53 3.02 19.86 -6.79
CA ASP A 53 3.27 18.45 -7.08
C ASP A 53 4.57 18.02 -6.40
N VAL A 54 4.45 17.27 -5.29
CA VAL A 54 5.59 16.78 -4.50
C VAL A 54 6.50 15.81 -5.28
N ASN A 55 6.00 15.22 -6.37
CA ASN A 55 6.74 14.30 -7.23
C ASN A 55 7.40 14.99 -8.43
N GLN A 56 7.10 16.27 -8.66
CA GLN A 56 7.71 17.03 -9.74
C GLN A 56 9.20 17.26 -9.42
N PRO A 57 10.13 16.90 -10.32
CA PRO A 57 11.53 17.20 -10.13
C PRO A 57 11.82 18.70 -10.33
N ASP A 58 12.90 19.17 -9.71
CA ASP A 58 13.36 20.54 -9.89
C ASP A 58 13.93 20.80 -11.29
N SER A 59 14.39 22.03 -11.53
CA SER A 59 14.99 22.44 -12.82
C SER A 59 16.22 21.62 -13.25
N LYS A 60 16.83 20.86 -12.34
CA LYS A 60 17.98 19.99 -12.59
C LYS A 60 17.60 18.50 -12.61
N GLY A 61 16.32 18.18 -12.54
CA GLY A 61 15.83 16.79 -12.50
C GLY A 61 15.95 16.15 -11.12
N ARG A 62 16.07 16.92 -10.03
CA ARG A 62 16.22 16.37 -8.67
C ARG A 62 14.87 16.23 -7.98
N LEU A 63 14.62 15.10 -7.32
CA LEU A 63 13.41 14.89 -6.54
C LEU A 63 13.61 15.32 -5.08
N ALA A 64 12.62 16.01 -4.52
CA ALA A 64 12.64 16.46 -3.13
C ALA A 64 12.86 15.30 -2.15
N LEU A 65 12.20 14.16 -2.39
CA LEU A 65 12.33 12.97 -1.55
C LEU A 65 13.76 12.43 -1.51
N VAL A 66 14.43 12.35 -2.66
CA VAL A 66 15.83 11.87 -2.73
C VAL A 66 16.77 12.86 -2.05
N GLU A 67 16.54 14.16 -2.19
CA GLU A 67 17.33 15.18 -1.51
C GLU A 67 17.16 15.14 0.02
N ALA A 68 15.94 14.92 0.51
CA ALA A 68 15.67 14.76 1.94
C ALA A 68 16.42 13.56 2.53
N VAL A 69 16.49 12.43 1.80
CA VAL A 69 17.30 11.27 2.20
C VAL A 69 18.79 11.62 2.23
N ARG A 70 19.32 12.33 1.22
CA ARG A 70 20.74 12.73 1.19
C ARG A 70 21.13 13.60 2.39
N THR A 71 20.24 14.48 2.82
CA THR A 71 20.47 15.37 3.97
C THR A 71 20.31 14.68 5.33
N ARG A 72 19.85 13.41 5.36
CA ARG A 72 19.56 12.61 6.57
C ARG A 72 18.42 13.16 7.44
N GLU A 73 17.60 14.03 6.87
CA GLU A 73 16.56 14.73 7.62
C GLU A 73 15.24 13.96 7.57
N ILE A 74 15.09 13.01 8.50
CA ILE A 74 13.95 12.09 8.55
C ILE A 74 12.59 12.80 8.56
N LYS A 75 12.49 13.99 9.19
CA LYS A 75 11.24 14.75 9.26
C LYS A 75 10.79 15.26 7.89
N PHE A 76 11.74 15.61 7.01
CA PHE A 76 11.42 16.03 5.64
C PHE A 76 11.00 14.81 4.80
N VAL A 77 11.66 13.66 5.00
CA VAL A 77 11.26 12.40 4.35
C VAL A 77 9.82 12.03 4.74
N ASP A 78 9.51 12.02 6.03
CA ASP A 78 8.17 11.70 6.55
C ASP A 78 7.11 12.67 6.00
N ALA A 79 7.35 13.98 6.06
CA ALA A 79 6.44 14.98 5.51
C ALA A 79 6.22 14.78 3.99
N LEU A 80 7.28 14.57 3.20
CA LEU A 80 7.12 14.34 1.76
C LEU A 80 6.27 13.11 1.46
N LEU A 81 6.54 11.99 2.15
CA LEU A 81 5.80 10.74 1.95
C LEU A 81 4.32 10.89 2.32
N GLN A 82 4.01 11.57 3.43
CA GLN A 82 2.63 11.84 3.83
C GLN A 82 1.86 12.74 2.87
N TYR A 83 2.56 13.64 2.16
CA TYR A 83 1.98 14.48 1.12
C TYR A 83 2.00 13.82 -0.27
N GLY A 84 2.22 12.50 -0.33
CA GLY A 84 2.07 11.71 -1.57
C GLY A 84 3.35 11.56 -2.39
N ALA A 85 4.53 11.82 -1.81
CA ALA A 85 5.78 11.51 -2.50
C ALA A 85 5.93 10.00 -2.71
N LEU A 86 6.21 9.62 -3.95
CA LEU A 86 6.31 8.23 -4.36
C LEU A 86 7.67 7.65 -3.97
N ALA A 87 7.68 6.75 -2.99
CA ALA A 87 8.91 6.12 -2.48
C ALA A 87 9.66 5.28 -3.53
N LYS A 88 8.95 4.80 -4.56
CA LYS A 88 9.50 4.04 -5.70
C LYS A 88 10.14 4.89 -6.80
N SER A 89 10.00 6.23 -6.74
CA SER A 89 10.49 7.11 -7.80
C SER A 89 12.01 7.06 -7.94
N LYS A 90 12.50 7.25 -9.18
CA LYS A 90 13.92 7.48 -9.46
C LYS A 90 14.14 8.95 -9.71
N ASP A 91 15.15 9.51 -9.06
CA ASP A 91 15.63 10.86 -9.33
C ASP A 91 16.09 10.96 -10.80
N PRO A 92 15.46 11.78 -11.65
CA PRO A 92 15.88 11.89 -13.05
C PRO A 92 17.35 12.30 -13.24
N ALA A 93 17.89 13.14 -12.36
CA ALA A 93 19.27 13.62 -12.47
C ALA A 93 20.28 12.48 -12.25
N THR A 94 20.10 11.67 -11.21
CA THR A 94 21.07 10.62 -10.84
C THR A 94 20.67 9.21 -11.28
N GLY A 95 19.39 8.96 -11.51
CA GLY A 95 18.81 7.64 -11.76
C GLY A 95 18.66 6.77 -10.50
N THR A 96 18.88 7.33 -9.31
CA THR A 96 18.84 6.60 -8.04
C THR A 96 17.47 6.71 -7.38
N SER A 97 17.03 5.64 -6.70
CA SER A 97 15.82 5.69 -5.85
C SER A 97 16.13 6.19 -4.43
N PRO A 98 15.13 6.70 -3.69
CA PRO A 98 15.28 7.07 -2.29
C PRO A 98 15.86 5.93 -1.43
N VAL A 99 15.36 4.70 -1.59
CA VAL A 99 15.79 3.56 -0.77
C VAL A 99 17.24 3.17 -1.05
N GLN A 100 17.68 3.26 -2.31
CA GLN A 100 19.07 3.02 -2.67
C GLN A 100 20.02 4.01 -1.95
N VAL A 101 19.66 5.30 -1.93
CA VAL A 101 20.44 6.32 -1.22
C VAL A 101 20.45 6.07 0.29
N ALA A 102 19.30 5.70 0.88
CA ALA A 102 19.20 5.40 2.30
C ALA A 102 20.09 4.21 2.70
N PHE A 103 20.07 3.15 1.89
CA PHE A 103 20.90 1.96 2.04
C PHE A 103 22.40 2.25 1.91
N GLN A 104 22.82 2.99 0.86
CA GLN A 104 24.21 3.42 0.68
C GLN A 104 24.74 4.26 1.84
N LEU A 105 23.89 5.12 2.42
CA LEU A 105 24.25 6.00 3.53
C LEU A 105 24.02 5.37 4.91
N ASN A 106 23.65 4.08 4.97
CA ASN A 106 23.33 3.32 6.18
C ASN A 106 22.26 3.98 7.08
N GLN A 107 21.22 4.57 6.47
CA GLN A 107 20.15 5.27 7.18
C GLN A 107 19.00 4.33 7.50
N VAL A 108 19.18 3.46 8.50
CA VAL A 108 18.23 2.37 8.85
C VAL A 108 16.80 2.87 9.04
N GLN A 109 16.58 3.97 9.75
CA GLN A 109 15.23 4.48 10.03
C GLN A 109 14.54 5.06 8.79
N ILE A 110 15.27 5.82 7.98
CA ILE A 110 14.75 6.36 6.71
C ILE A 110 14.49 5.22 5.72
N ALA A 111 15.37 4.21 5.67
CA ALA A 111 15.16 3.04 4.84
C ALA A 111 13.91 2.26 5.26
N ARG A 112 13.72 1.99 6.56
CA ARG A 112 12.49 1.37 7.10
C ARG A 112 11.24 2.12 6.66
N MET A 113 11.24 3.44 6.81
CA MET A 113 10.11 4.29 6.42
C MET A 113 9.84 4.23 4.92
N LEU A 114 10.86 4.31 4.07
CA LEU A 114 10.69 4.20 2.62
C LEU A 114 10.11 2.85 2.22
N LEU A 115 10.53 1.75 2.88
CA LEU A 115 9.97 0.42 2.64
C LEU A 115 8.51 0.33 3.07
N GLN A 116 8.14 0.96 4.19
CA GLN A 116 6.75 1.12 4.63
C GLN A 116 5.92 1.91 3.60
N TYR A 117 6.52 2.83 2.85
CA TYR A 117 5.83 3.54 1.76
C TYR A 117 5.97 2.87 0.38
N GLY A 118 6.28 1.56 0.35
CA GLY A 118 6.28 0.78 -0.89
C GLY A 118 7.52 0.97 -1.77
N ALA A 119 8.66 1.40 -1.21
CA ALA A 119 9.90 1.49 -1.98
C ALA A 119 10.35 0.10 -2.46
N ASP A 120 10.70 0.02 -3.75
CA ASP A 120 11.21 -1.20 -4.36
C ASP A 120 12.72 -1.36 -4.13
N ILE A 121 13.13 -2.45 -3.48
CA ILE A 121 14.54 -2.77 -3.24
C ILE A 121 15.23 -3.50 -4.42
N ASN A 122 14.47 -3.89 -5.45
CA ASN A 122 15.00 -4.50 -6.68
C ASN A 122 15.36 -3.48 -7.76
N VAL A 123 15.08 -2.21 -7.50
CA VAL A 123 15.31 -1.14 -8.45
C VAL A 123 16.80 -1.00 -8.78
N GLU A 124 17.12 -1.01 -10.08
CA GLU A 124 18.50 -0.94 -10.58
C GLU A 124 18.96 0.49 -10.85
N ASP A 125 20.21 0.80 -10.52
CA ASP A 125 20.89 2.03 -10.95
C ASP A 125 21.42 1.93 -12.39
N LYS A 126 22.05 3.00 -12.88
CA LYS A 126 22.68 3.04 -14.23
C LYS A 126 23.83 2.04 -14.40
N SER A 127 24.27 1.38 -13.32
CA SER A 127 25.32 0.36 -13.32
C SER A 127 24.76 -1.04 -13.06
N ASN A 128 23.44 -1.24 -13.22
CA ASN A 128 22.71 -2.50 -12.99
C ASN A 128 22.85 -3.06 -11.56
N ARG A 129 23.17 -2.22 -10.57
CA ARG A 129 23.16 -2.64 -9.16
C ARG A 129 21.80 -2.36 -8.57
N LYS A 130 21.22 -3.35 -7.90
CA LYS A 130 19.93 -3.23 -7.23
C LYS A 130 20.10 -2.48 -5.92
N ALA A 131 19.06 -1.81 -5.46
CA ALA A 131 19.08 -1.15 -4.15
C ALA A 131 19.52 -2.13 -3.04
N ARG A 132 18.96 -3.35 -3.01
CA ARG A 132 19.31 -4.40 -2.04
C ARG A 132 20.80 -4.82 -2.03
N ASP A 133 21.55 -4.56 -3.10
CA ASP A 133 22.99 -4.87 -3.15
C ASP A 133 23.81 -3.92 -2.24
N PHE A 134 23.23 -2.76 -1.90
CA PHE A 134 23.80 -1.79 -0.97
C PHE A 134 23.39 -2.12 0.47
N ALA A 135 23.91 -3.19 1.07
CA ALA A 135 23.61 -3.55 2.46
C ALA A 135 24.86 -3.45 3.35
N PRO A 136 25.26 -2.23 3.76
CA PRO A 136 26.54 -2.03 4.46
C PRO A 136 26.52 -2.60 5.88
N SER A 137 25.37 -2.62 6.55
CA SER A 137 25.25 -3.05 7.95
C SER A 137 24.37 -4.29 8.12
N LYS A 138 24.42 -4.88 9.31
CA LYS A 138 23.56 -6.01 9.68
C LYS A 138 22.09 -5.60 9.69
N GLU A 139 21.80 -4.41 10.22
CA GLU A 139 20.46 -3.85 10.34
C GLU A 139 19.79 -3.66 8.97
N ILE A 140 20.52 -3.18 7.95
CA ILE A 140 19.98 -3.09 6.58
C ILE A 140 19.68 -4.48 6.00
N ARG A 141 20.53 -5.49 6.25
CA ARG A 141 20.27 -6.87 5.82
C ARG A 141 19.05 -7.47 6.51
N GLU A 142 18.83 -7.15 7.78
CA GLU A 142 17.63 -7.53 8.53
C GLU A 142 16.37 -6.88 7.93
N LEU A 143 16.43 -5.61 7.50
CA LEU A 143 15.33 -5.00 6.74
C LEU A 143 15.06 -5.74 5.43
N ILE A 144 16.09 -6.07 4.64
CA ILE A 144 15.91 -6.81 3.39
C ILE A 144 15.29 -8.19 3.64
N THR A 145 15.73 -8.89 4.69
CA THR A 145 15.18 -10.20 5.07
C THR A 145 13.70 -10.10 5.47
N ALA A 146 13.33 -9.05 6.22
CA ALA A 146 11.94 -8.79 6.57
C ALA A 146 11.09 -8.46 5.33
N TYR A 147 11.64 -7.67 4.40
CA TYR A 147 10.99 -7.35 3.13
C TYR A 147 10.80 -8.59 2.25
N ASP A 148 11.79 -9.47 2.14
CA ASP A 148 11.68 -10.68 1.32
C ASP A 148 10.63 -11.66 1.88
N LYS A 149 10.37 -11.62 3.19
CA LYS A 149 9.36 -12.46 3.85
C LYS A 149 7.94 -11.93 3.69
N ASP A 150 7.72 -10.66 4.03
CA ASP A 150 6.37 -10.08 4.18
C ASP A 150 6.16 -8.80 3.32
N GLY A 151 7.10 -8.48 2.43
CA GLY A 151 7.06 -7.28 1.60
C GLY A 151 7.11 -5.99 2.42
N SER A 152 6.52 -4.92 1.88
CA SER A 152 6.37 -3.65 2.60
C SER A 152 5.51 -3.74 3.87
N MET A 153 4.65 -4.76 3.99
CA MET A 153 3.82 -4.96 5.19
C MET A 153 4.65 -5.28 6.43
N ALA A 154 5.89 -5.75 6.27
CA ALA A 154 6.82 -6.03 7.37
C ALA A 154 7.19 -4.77 8.18
N PHE A 155 6.95 -3.59 7.63
CA PHE A 155 7.36 -2.30 8.20
C PHE A 155 6.17 -1.45 8.66
N GLU A 156 4.95 -2.00 8.61
CA GLU A 156 3.80 -1.34 9.19
C GLU A 156 3.85 -1.37 10.72
N ASP A 157 3.27 -0.34 11.34
CA ASP A 157 3.11 -0.31 12.78
C ASP A 157 2.21 -1.46 13.24
N ALA A 158 2.51 -2.00 14.42
CA ALA A 158 1.67 -3.03 15.01
C ALA A 158 0.23 -2.49 15.22
N PRO A 159 -0.80 -3.33 15.02
CA PRO A 159 -2.18 -2.92 15.26
C PRO A 159 -2.41 -2.42 16.69
N GLY A 160 -3.33 -1.48 16.87
CA GLY A 160 -3.72 -0.92 18.16
C GLY A 160 -2.66 -0.01 18.80
N THR A 161 -1.58 0.33 18.09
CA THR A 161 -0.51 1.19 18.65
C THR A 161 -0.83 2.68 18.59
N TRP A 162 -1.63 3.08 17.60
CA TRP A 162 -2.01 4.47 17.38
C TRP A 162 -3.35 4.78 18.05
N THR A 163 -3.37 5.88 18.80
CA THR A 163 -4.56 6.39 19.47
C THR A 163 -4.79 7.84 19.10
N LYS A 164 -6.05 8.28 19.07
CA LYS A 164 -6.37 9.70 18.96
C LYS A 164 -6.35 10.35 20.33
N GLN A 165 -5.65 11.47 20.44
CA GLN A 165 -5.59 12.31 21.63
C GLN A 165 -6.06 13.72 21.27
N SER A 166 -6.57 14.47 22.26
CA SER A 166 -7.02 15.84 22.09
C SER A 166 -6.23 16.77 23.01
N LYS A 167 -5.81 17.92 22.51
CA LYS A 167 -5.24 18.99 23.34
C LYS A 167 -6.36 19.85 23.92
N GLU A 168 -6.00 20.69 24.90
CA GLU A 168 -6.91 21.72 25.46
C GLU A 168 -7.54 22.61 24.37
N SER A 169 -6.86 22.78 23.22
CA SER A 169 -7.33 23.49 22.02
C SER A 169 -8.42 22.76 21.20
N LYS A 170 -8.82 21.54 21.59
CA LYS A 170 -9.70 20.61 20.82
C LYS A 170 -9.12 20.07 19.52
N GLU A 171 -7.85 20.34 19.23
CA GLU A 171 -7.19 19.74 18.08
C GLU A 171 -6.86 18.27 18.38
N GLU A 172 -7.35 17.36 17.54
CA GLU A 172 -7.03 15.94 17.62
C GLU A 172 -5.68 15.65 16.94
N TYR A 173 -4.88 14.79 17.55
CA TYR A 173 -3.65 14.25 16.97
C TYR A 173 -3.53 12.75 17.24
N TRP A 174 -2.70 12.10 16.45
CA TRP A 174 -2.37 10.69 16.61
C TRP A 174 -1.14 10.52 17.49
N PHE A 175 -1.23 9.61 18.46
CA PHE A 175 -0.14 9.25 19.36
C PHE A 175 0.12 7.74 19.29
N ASN A 176 1.38 7.37 19.07
CA ASN A 176 1.82 5.99 19.09
C ASN A 176 2.35 5.64 20.49
N ALA A 177 1.63 4.78 21.21
CA ALA A 177 1.97 4.44 22.59
C ALA A 177 3.26 3.61 22.73
N LYS A 178 3.69 2.92 21.67
CA LYS A 178 4.92 2.11 21.70
C LYS A 178 6.17 2.93 21.41
N THR A 179 6.08 3.86 20.45
CA THR A 179 7.24 4.66 20.01
C THR A 179 7.31 6.03 20.70
N GLY A 180 6.21 6.50 21.29
CA GLY A 180 6.09 7.86 21.83
C GLY A 180 5.91 8.93 20.76
N GLU A 181 5.72 8.51 19.50
CA GLU A 181 5.58 9.43 18.37
C GLU A 181 4.21 10.14 18.39
N SER A 182 4.18 11.40 17.93
CA SER A 182 2.94 12.15 17.71
C SER A 182 2.93 12.75 16.31
N ARG A 183 1.77 12.71 15.64
CA ARG A 183 1.56 13.32 14.33
C ARG A 183 0.13 13.83 14.15
N TRP A 184 -0.05 14.82 13.29
CA TRP A 184 -1.37 15.42 13.00
C TRP A 184 -2.12 14.72 11.87
N THR A 185 -1.42 13.89 11.11
CA THR A 185 -1.92 13.16 9.95
C THR A 185 -2.22 11.70 10.31
N THR A 186 -3.04 11.05 9.49
CA THR A 186 -3.40 9.65 9.67
C THR A 186 -2.15 8.75 9.56
N PRO A 187 -1.88 7.90 10.56
CA PRO A 187 -0.82 6.90 10.48
C PRO A 187 -1.07 5.88 9.37
N ALA A 188 0.00 5.35 8.78
CA ALA A 188 -0.08 4.38 7.69
C ALA A 188 -0.94 3.15 8.06
N SER A 189 -0.76 2.60 9.27
CA SER A 189 -1.57 1.45 9.74
C SER A 189 -3.07 1.76 9.82
N CYS A 190 -3.45 3.03 10.02
CA CYS A 190 -4.84 3.49 10.08
C CYS A 190 -5.41 3.88 8.69
N GLY A 191 -4.59 3.82 7.64
CA GLY A 191 -4.96 4.23 6.27
C GLY A 191 -5.58 3.12 5.42
N TRP A 192 -5.67 1.89 5.92
CA TRP A 192 -6.14 0.73 5.17
C TRP A 192 -7.66 0.73 4.97
N GLN A 193 -8.07 0.43 3.74
CA GLN A 193 -9.46 0.26 3.34
C GLN A 193 -9.63 -1.09 2.64
N ARG A 194 -10.81 -1.68 2.81
CA ARG A 194 -11.24 -2.90 2.12
C ARG A 194 -12.02 -2.49 0.87
N VAL A 195 -11.68 -3.08 -0.27
CA VAL A 195 -12.40 -2.86 -1.53
C VAL A 195 -13.20 -4.13 -1.82
N ASP A 196 -14.51 -4.03 -1.67
CA ASP A 196 -15.44 -5.14 -1.91
C ASP A 196 -16.10 -5.05 -3.27
N VAL A 197 -16.23 -6.20 -3.95
CA VAL A 197 -17.07 -6.36 -5.13
C VAL A 197 -17.96 -7.58 -4.89
N GLN A 198 -19.28 -7.39 -5.07
CA GLN A 198 -20.29 -8.44 -4.84
C GLN A 198 -20.21 -9.12 -3.47
N GLY A 199 -19.81 -8.39 -2.42
CA GLY A 199 -19.74 -8.92 -1.05
C GLY A 199 -18.44 -9.67 -0.69
N HIS A 200 -17.48 -9.75 -1.61
CA HIS A 200 -16.16 -10.33 -1.37
C HIS A 200 -15.06 -9.27 -1.56
N PRO A 201 -14.01 -9.26 -0.71
CA PRO A 201 -12.90 -8.34 -0.91
C PRO A 201 -12.13 -8.76 -2.15
N ILE A 202 -11.92 -7.80 -3.05
CA ILE A 202 -11.05 -7.97 -4.21
C ILE A 202 -9.60 -7.61 -3.86
N LYS A 203 -9.41 -6.61 -2.99
CA LYS A 203 -8.12 -6.17 -2.47
C LYS A 203 -8.28 -5.23 -1.27
N TYR A 204 -7.17 -4.96 -0.61
CA TYR A 204 -7.00 -3.93 0.40
C TYR A 204 -6.10 -2.84 -0.16
N VAL A 205 -6.44 -1.58 0.11
CA VAL A 205 -5.69 -0.41 -0.35
C VAL A 205 -5.38 0.49 0.83
N ASN A 206 -4.12 0.93 0.93
CA ASN A 206 -3.71 1.91 1.93
C ASN A 206 -3.75 3.31 1.31
N THR A 207 -4.62 4.17 1.82
CA THR A 207 -4.80 5.54 1.32
C THR A 207 -3.66 6.49 1.69
N VAL A 208 -2.84 6.14 2.69
CA VAL A 208 -1.69 6.92 3.14
C VAL A 208 -0.43 6.51 2.38
N THR A 209 -0.15 5.21 2.28
CA THR A 209 1.09 4.71 1.65
C THR A 209 0.93 4.37 0.18
N GLY A 210 -0.30 4.29 -0.33
CA GLY A 210 -0.62 3.85 -1.69
C GLY A 210 -0.45 2.33 -1.92
N GLN A 211 -0.12 1.57 -0.88
CA GLN A 211 0.04 0.12 -0.96
C GLN A 211 -1.26 -0.59 -1.35
N GLN A 212 -1.13 -1.74 -2.00
CA GLN A 212 -2.23 -2.64 -2.32
C GLN A 212 -1.84 -4.08 -2.03
N THR A 213 -2.78 -4.89 -1.53
CA THR A 213 -2.57 -6.31 -1.25
C THR A 213 -3.88 -7.07 -1.34
N THR A 214 -3.83 -8.35 -1.71
CA THR A 214 -4.98 -9.27 -1.69
C THR A 214 -5.12 -9.96 -0.33
N SER A 215 -4.05 -10.01 0.46
CA SER A 215 -4.04 -10.57 1.81
C SER A 215 -4.46 -9.53 2.83
N VAL A 216 -5.23 -9.92 3.86
CA VAL A 216 -5.65 -8.97 4.90
C VAL A 216 -4.44 -8.33 5.58
N PRO A 217 -4.34 -6.99 5.64
CA PRO A 217 -3.28 -6.31 6.37
C PRO A 217 -3.39 -6.58 7.88
N PRO A 218 -2.28 -6.64 8.63
CA PRO A 218 -2.33 -6.81 10.09
C PRO A 218 -3.24 -5.79 10.78
N ALA A 219 -3.24 -4.54 10.33
CA ALA A 219 -4.08 -3.46 10.88
C ALA A 219 -5.59 -3.74 10.78
N LEU A 220 -6.01 -4.55 9.81
CA LEU A 220 -7.40 -4.90 9.56
C LEU A 220 -7.78 -6.31 10.05
N ALA A 221 -6.81 -7.06 10.59
CA ALA A 221 -6.98 -8.45 11.00
C ALA A 221 -7.68 -8.61 12.37
N TRP A 222 -8.69 -7.80 12.63
CA TRP A 222 -9.47 -7.80 13.87
C TRP A 222 -10.74 -8.62 13.73
N VAL A 223 -11.04 -9.41 14.76
CA VAL A 223 -12.30 -10.11 14.95
C VAL A 223 -12.85 -9.80 16.33
N LYS A 224 -14.16 -9.99 16.52
CA LYS A 224 -14.79 -9.86 17.83
C LYS A 224 -15.01 -11.24 18.41
N ILE A 225 -14.49 -11.44 19.61
CA ILE A 225 -14.59 -12.69 20.35
C ILE A 225 -15.24 -12.46 21.71
N LYS A 226 -15.92 -13.48 22.21
CA LYS A 226 -16.48 -13.54 23.56
C LYS A 226 -15.77 -14.64 24.32
N LYS A 227 -15.23 -14.28 25.49
CA LYS A 227 -14.58 -15.21 26.43
C LYS A 227 -15.25 -15.08 27.78
N GLY A 228 -16.08 -16.06 28.14
CA GLY A 228 -17.01 -15.95 29.26
C GLY A 228 -18.03 -14.82 29.03
N ASP A 229 -18.16 -13.89 29.98
CA ASP A 229 -19.10 -12.75 29.86
C ASP A 229 -18.49 -11.50 29.22
N LYS A 230 -17.23 -11.55 28.77
CA LYS A 230 -16.53 -10.39 28.21
C LYS A 230 -16.39 -10.51 26.70
N GLU A 231 -16.76 -9.46 26.01
CA GLU A 231 -16.47 -9.28 24.59
C GLU A 231 -15.20 -8.46 24.43
N MET A 232 -14.37 -8.83 23.45
CA MET A 232 -13.14 -8.13 23.13
C MET A 232 -12.81 -8.27 21.64
N PHE A 233 -12.00 -7.34 21.15
CA PHE A 233 -11.39 -7.44 19.84
C PHE A 233 -10.10 -8.24 19.94
N TYR A 234 -9.92 -9.20 19.03
CA TYR A 234 -8.71 -10.01 18.90
C TYR A 234 -8.12 -9.82 17.51
N ASN A 235 -6.85 -9.46 17.45
CA ASN A 235 -6.09 -9.38 16.21
C ASN A 235 -5.33 -10.70 15.99
N PHE A 236 -5.77 -11.48 15.00
CA PHE A 236 -5.23 -12.82 14.79
C PHE A 236 -3.88 -12.85 14.04
N LYS A 237 -3.46 -11.74 13.40
CA LYS A 237 -2.13 -11.63 12.79
C LYS A 237 -1.07 -11.17 13.79
N ALA A 238 -1.45 -10.28 14.72
CA ALA A 238 -0.56 -9.76 15.75
C ALA A 238 -0.61 -10.54 17.07
N ASN A 239 -1.53 -11.50 17.20
CA ASN A 239 -1.77 -12.27 18.42
C ASN A 239 -1.95 -11.36 19.66
N MET A 240 -2.85 -10.40 19.55
CA MET A 240 -3.14 -9.45 20.63
C MET A 240 -4.63 -9.18 20.75
N SER A 241 -5.05 -8.62 21.89
CA SER A 241 -6.46 -8.34 22.16
C SER A 241 -6.64 -7.02 22.89
N GLN A 242 -7.77 -6.37 22.68
CA GLN A 242 -8.15 -5.13 23.36
C GLN A 242 -9.67 -5.06 23.55
N PHE A 243 -10.14 -4.20 24.46
CA PHE A 243 -11.57 -4.04 24.73
C PHE A 243 -12.17 -2.90 23.91
N GLU A 244 -11.36 -1.89 23.61
CA GLU A 244 -11.73 -0.72 22.84
C GLU A 244 -11.86 -1.07 21.35
N THR A 245 -12.73 -0.34 20.66
CA THR A 245 -12.86 -0.47 19.20
C THR A 245 -11.56 -0.06 18.51
N PRO A 246 -10.95 -0.92 17.67
CA PRO A 246 -9.73 -0.56 16.95
C PRO A 246 -9.96 0.61 16.00
N LEU A 247 -9.08 1.62 16.06
CA LEU A 247 -9.20 2.82 15.22
C LEU A 247 -8.83 2.56 13.76
N GLU A 248 -8.07 1.49 13.50
CA GLU A 248 -7.65 1.06 12.18
C GLU A 248 -8.80 0.47 11.35
N VAL A 249 -9.88 0.02 12.01
CA VAL A 249 -10.97 -0.70 11.34
C VAL A 249 -12.03 0.29 10.85
N PRO A 250 -12.26 0.42 9.53
CA PRO A 250 -13.33 1.25 9.00
C PRO A 250 -14.70 0.78 9.47
N LYS A 251 -15.65 1.72 9.57
CA LYS A 251 -17.01 1.47 10.09
C LYS A 251 -17.71 0.30 9.40
N GLU A 252 -17.62 0.21 8.08
CA GLU A 252 -18.23 -0.88 7.29
C GLU A 252 -17.73 -2.26 7.70
N MET A 253 -16.44 -2.38 8.05
CA MET A 253 -15.87 -3.63 8.54
C MET A 253 -16.25 -3.92 9.99
N LEU A 254 -16.45 -2.90 10.83
CA LEU A 254 -16.96 -3.11 12.19
C LEU A 254 -18.36 -3.77 12.16
N GLU A 255 -19.21 -3.39 11.21
CA GLU A 255 -20.53 -4.01 11.04
C GLU A 255 -20.41 -5.49 10.64
N ILE A 256 -19.44 -5.84 9.78
CA ILE A 256 -19.15 -7.24 9.41
C ILE A 256 -18.60 -8.01 10.61
N ILE A 257 -17.67 -7.42 11.37
CA ILE A 257 -17.09 -8.03 12.56
C ILE A 257 -18.17 -8.31 13.62
N GLU A 258 -19.10 -7.38 13.82
CA GLU A 258 -20.20 -7.57 14.77
C GLU A 258 -21.13 -8.72 14.35
N LYS A 259 -21.45 -8.82 13.05
CA LYS A 259 -22.25 -9.93 12.49
C LYS A 259 -21.53 -11.28 12.60
N ASN A 260 -20.20 -11.28 12.54
CA ASN A 260 -19.35 -12.46 12.57
C ASN A 260 -18.62 -12.64 13.90
N LYS A 261 -19.26 -12.29 15.01
CA LYS A 261 -18.72 -12.53 16.37
C LYS A 261 -18.60 -14.03 16.65
N ASN A 262 -17.46 -14.45 17.22
CA ASN A 262 -17.13 -15.85 17.51
C ASN A 262 -17.16 -16.79 16.31
N VAL A 263 -17.05 -16.23 15.10
CA VAL A 263 -17.00 -17.01 13.88
C VAL A 263 -15.55 -17.36 13.57
N ARG A 264 -15.31 -18.65 13.39
CA ARG A 264 -14.07 -19.19 12.83
C ARG A 264 -14.39 -20.27 11.82
N TRP A 265 -13.43 -20.56 10.97
CA TRP A 265 -13.54 -21.58 9.95
C TRP A 265 -12.55 -22.69 10.26
N TYR A 266 -13.00 -23.93 10.13
CA TYR A 266 -12.17 -25.11 10.32
C TYR A 266 -12.16 -25.92 9.02
N ASN A 267 -10.97 -26.29 8.56
CA ASN A 267 -10.82 -27.16 7.41
C ASN A 267 -10.79 -28.62 7.88
N GLU A 268 -11.82 -29.39 7.56
CA GLU A 268 -11.94 -30.79 8.02
C GLU A 268 -10.90 -31.72 7.39
N LYS A 269 -10.26 -31.31 6.28
CA LYS A 269 -9.23 -32.08 5.58
C LYS A 269 -7.83 -31.75 6.04
N THR A 270 -7.52 -30.47 6.23
CA THR A 270 -6.17 -30.02 6.60
C THR A 270 -6.00 -29.87 8.11
N GLY A 271 -7.10 -29.78 8.87
CA GLY A 271 -7.08 -29.48 10.30
C GLY A 271 -6.77 -28.00 10.62
N GLU A 272 -6.78 -27.13 9.62
CA GLU A 272 -6.43 -25.72 9.75
C GLU A 272 -7.61 -24.88 10.26
N PHE A 273 -7.29 -23.76 10.92
CA PHE A 273 -8.27 -22.77 11.35
C PHE A 273 -8.03 -21.43 10.63
N ALA A 274 -9.12 -20.74 10.29
CA ALA A 274 -9.09 -19.37 9.76
C ALA A 274 -10.11 -18.49 10.48
N TRP A 275 -9.75 -17.21 10.69
CA TRP A 275 -10.62 -16.20 11.29
C TRP A 275 -11.43 -15.42 10.25
N ILE A 276 -11.01 -15.50 8.99
CA ILE A 276 -11.69 -14.90 7.85
C ILE A 276 -12.25 -16.04 7.02
N ASP A 277 -13.42 -15.81 6.42
CA ASP A 277 -14.01 -16.74 5.47
C ASP A 277 -12.99 -17.12 4.37
N PRO A 278 -12.59 -18.40 4.30
CA PRO A 278 -11.63 -18.90 3.32
C PRO A 278 -12.08 -18.69 1.87
N THR A 279 -13.39 -18.54 1.61
CA THR A 279 -13.89 -18.21 0.28
C THR A 279 -13.42 -16.82 -0.19
N TYR A 280 -13.13 -15.90 0.73
CA TYR A 280 -12.50 -14.61 0.41
C TYR A 280 -11.05 -14.74 -0.05
N HIS A 281 -10.41 -15.89 0.15
CA HIS A 281 -9.02 -16.16 -0.27
C HIS A 281 -8.91 -16.87 -1.62
N SER A 282 -10.03 -17.19 -2.27
CA SER A 282 -9.97 -17.66 -3.65
C SER A 282 -9.19 -16.64 -4.48
N ILE A 283 -8.42 -17.05 -5.48
CA ILE A 283 -7.76 -16.12 -6.42
C ILE A 283 -8.67 -15.77 -7.60
N TRP A 284 -9.72 -16.57 -7.87
CA TRP A 284 -10.69 -16.31 -8.91
C TRP A 284 -11.99 -15.73 -8.33
N ARG A 285 -12.53 -14.70 -8.97
CA ARG A 285 -13.80 -14.04 -8.64
C ARG A 285 -14.75 -14.17 -9.81
N GLU A 286 -15.97 -14.62 -9.54
CA GLU A 286 -17.05 -14.43 -10.50
C GLU A 286 -17.48 -12.96 -10.43
N LEU A 287 -17.55 -12.30 -11.57
CA LEU A 287 -17.97 -10.91 -11.74
C LEU A 287 -19.02 -10.85 -12.85
N GLU A 288 -19.87 -9.82 -12.83
CA GLU A 288 -20.86 -9.59 -13.87
C GLU A 288 -20.42 -8.42 -14.76
N ASP A 289 -20.45 -8.62 -16.07
CA ASP A 289 -20.25 -7.54 -17.04
C ASP A 289 -21.44 -6.56 -17.02
N GLU A 290 -21.16 -5.26 -16.85
CA GLU A 290 -22.21 -4.26 -16.62
C GLU A 290 -23.14 -4.08 -17.83
N GLU A 291 -22.62 -4.24 -19.05
CA GLU A 291 -23.36 -4.03 -20.30
C GLU A 291 -24.16 -5.27 -20.71
N THR A 292 -23.51 -6.44 -20.71
CA THR A 292 -24.08 -7.68 -21.22
C THR A 292 -24.79 -8.52 -20.15
N LYS A 293 -24.57 -8.21 -18.86
CA LYS A 293 -25.08 -8.99 -17.72
C LYS A 293 -24.61 -10.44 -17.70
N LYS A 294 -23.52 -10.75 -18.40
CA LYS A 294 -22.90 -12.08 -18.40
C LYS A 294 -21.86 -12.17 -17.29
N SER A 295 -21.84 -13.31 -16.60
CA SER A 295 -20.76 -13.64 -15.66
C SER A 295 -19.45 -13.89 -16.41
N TYR A 296 -18.34 -13.43 -15.83
CA TYR A 296 -16.98 -13.78 -16.19
C TYR A 296 -16.15 -14.00 -14.92
N TRP A 297 -15.00 -14.66 -15.06
CA TRP A 297 -14.08 -14.94 -13.98
C TRP A 297 -12.85 -14.04 -14.07
N TYR A 298 -12.49 -13.41 -12.96
CA TYR A 298 -11.33 -12.55 -12.83
C TYR A 298 -10.34 -13.09 -11.80
N ASN A 299 -9.08 -13.23 -12.18
CA ASN A 299 -8.01 -13.62 -11.30
C ASN A 299 -7.44 -12.38 -10.59
N VAL A 300 -7.62 -12.27 -9.27
CA VAL A 300 -7.20 -11.10 -8.49
C VAL A 300 -5.69 -10.97 -8.34
N GLU A 301 -4.94 -12.04 -8.59
CA GLU A 301 -3.48 -12.04 -8.49
C GLU A 301 -2.83 -11.72 -9.84
N THR A 302 -3.28 -12.38 -10.92
CA THR A 302 -2.69 -12.19 -12.26
C THR A 302 -3.32 -11.04 -13.06
N GLY A 303 -4.53 -10.63 -12.70
CA GLY A 303 -5.32 -9.66 -13.46
C GLY A 303 -5.97 -10.23 -14.73
N GLU A 304 -5.90 -11.55 -14.93
CA GLU A 304 -6.49 -12.23 -16.09
C GLU A 304 -8.01 -12.35 -15.95
N SER A 305 -8.72 -12.25 -17.06
CA SER A 305 -10.16 -12.47 -17.14
C SER A 305 -10.49 -13.57 -18.15
N THR A 306 -11.45 -14.44 -17.81
CA THR A 306 -11.93 -15.52 -18.66
C THR A 306 -13.44 -15.65 -18.57
N TRP A 307 -14.10 -15.90 -19.70
CA TRP A 307 -15.54 -16.20 -19.74
C TRP A 307 -15.82 -17.65 -19.31
N ASP A 308 -14.84 -18.53 -19.52
CA ASP A 308 -14.92 -19.93 -19.10
C ASP A 308 -14.59 -20.07 -17.62
N MET A 309 -15.30 -20.96 -16.93
CA MET A 309 -15.07 -21.24 -15.52
C MET A 309 -13.69 -21.86 -15.29
N PRO A 310 -12.85 -21.27 -14.42
CA PRO A 310 -11.58 -21.87 -14.03
C PRO A 310 -11.78 -23.22 -13.36
N GLU A 311 -10.88 -24.17 -13.61
CA GLU A 311 -10.91 -25.50 -12.99
C GLU A 311 -10.92 -25.43 -11.46
N ALA A 312 -10.18 -24.49 -10.88
CA ALA A 312 -10.15 -24.23 -9.45
C ALA A 312 -11.51 -23.83 -8.84
N MET A 313 -12.46 -23.38 -9.68
CA MET A 313 -13.83 -22.98 -9.28
C MET A 313 -14.90 -23.99 -9.75
N ALA A 314 -14.48 -25.10 -10.35
CA ALA A 314 -15.38 -26.06 -10.96
C ALA A 314 -16.16 -26.89 -9.93
N TRP A 315 -15.54 -27.15 -8.77
CA TRP A 315 -16.18 -27.88 -7.67
C TRP A 315 -17.18 -26.99 -6.93
N THR A 316 -18.35 -27.57 -6.65
CA THR A 316 -19.42 -26.91 -5.89
C THR A 316 -19.95 -27.84 -4.82
N LYS A 317 -20.33 -27.28 -3.67
CA LYS A 317 -20.95 -28.03 -2.57
C LYS A 317 -22.47 -28.00 -2.76
N ILE A 318 -23.09 -29.17 -2.89
CA ILE A 318 -24.52 -29.34 -3.12
C ILE A 318 -25.10 -30.09 -1.93
N LYS A 319 -26.27 -29.65 -1.44
CA LYS A 319 -27.04 -30.37 -0.44
C LYS A 319 -27.94 -31.38 -1.13
N ASP A 320 -27.85 -32.62 -0.72
CA ASP A 320 -28.73 -33.70 -1.14
C ASP A 320 -30.08 -33.60 -0.42
N ASP A 321 -31.17 -33.52 -1.18
CA ASP A 321 -32.51 -33.30 -0.63
C ASP A 321 -33.06 -34.54 0.12
N GLU A 322 -32.62 -35.74 -0.25
CA GLU A 322 -33.07 -36.99 0.36
C GLU A 322 -32.37 -37.27 1.70
N SER A 323 -31.03 -37.20 1.73
CA SER A 323 -30.25 -37.49 2.94
C SER A 323 -29.99 -36.26 3.81
N GLY A 324 -30.13 -35.05 3.27
CA GLY A 324 -29.72 -33.80 3.91
C GLY A 324 -28.20 -33.60 3.98
N ASN A 325 -27.41 -34.58 3.53
CA ASN A 325 -25.94 -34.51 3.50
C ASN A 325 -25.46 -33.63 2.35
N HIS A 326 -24.18 -33.26 2.37
CA HIS A 326 -23.58 -32.53 1.25
C HIS A 326 -22.69 -33.45 0.42
N PHE A 327 -22.75 -33.30 -0.89
CA PHE A 327 -21.80 -33.88 -1.84
C PHE A 327 -21.18 -32.76 -2.69
N PHE A 328 -20.11 -33.08 -3.40
CA PHE A 328 -19.36 -32.15 -4.22
C PHE A 328 -19.46 -32.56 -5.67
N HIS A 329 -19.79 -31.61 -6.54
CA HIS A 329 -19.94 -31.83 -7.96
C HIS A 329 -19.02 -30.90 -8.75
N ASN A 330 -18.25 -31.48 -9.67
CA ASN A 330 -17.40 -30.76 -10.59
C ASN A 330 -18.18 -30.43 -11.86
N ARG A 331 -18.45 -29.14 -12.06
CA ARG A 331 -19.25 -28.65 -13.19
C ARG A 331 -18.56 -28.79 -14.55
N LEU A 332 -17.23 -28.97 -14.60
CA LEU A 332 -16.47 -29.18 -15.84
C LEU A 332 -16.39 -30.67 -16.19
N THR A 333 -15.98 -31.52 -15.25
CA THR A 333 -15.79 -32.96 -15.50
C THR A 333 -17.09 -33.77 -15.35
N GLN A 334 -18.14 -33.16 -14.80
CA GLN A 334 -19.41 -33.81 -14.43
C GLN A 334 -19.25 -34.91 -13.35
N GLU A 335 -18.10 -34.95 -12.69
CA GLU A 335 -17.83 -35.90 -11.60
C GLU A 335 -18.50 -35.45 -10.30
N SER A 336 -18.93 -36.43 -9.49
CA SER A 336 -19.48 -36.19 -8.15
C SER A 336 -18.75 -37.05 -7.12
N THR A 337 -18.51 -36.48 -5.95
CA THR A 337 -17.88 -37.17 -4.82
C THR A 337 -18.54 -36.76 -3.51
N TRP A 338 -18.60 -37.67 -2.56
CA TRP A 338 -18.98 -37.37 -1.18
C TRP A 338 -17.81 -36.80 -0.37
N ASP A 339 -16.59 -36.89 -0.92
CA ASP A 339 -15.39 -36.43 -0.25
C ASP A 339 -15.06 -34.99 -0.62
N ALA A 340 -14.99 -34.10 0.38
CA ALA A 340 -14.74 -32.69 0.15
C ALA A 340 -13.34 -32.44 -0.44
N PRO A 341 -13.23 -31.74 -1.59
CA PRO A 341 -11.97 -31.15 -2.00
C PRO A 341 -11.43 -30.25 -0.89
N SER A 342 -10.12 -30.26 -0.68
CA SER A 342 -9.47 -29.53 0.43
C SER A 342 -9.80 -28.03 0.46
N HIS A 343 -9.99 -27.39 -0.70
CA HIS A 343 -10.38 -25.98 -0.80
C HIS A 343 -11.87 -25.71 -0.49
N LEU A 344 -12.72 -26.74 -0.44
CA LEU A 344 -14.15 -26.65 -0.09
C LEU A 344 -14.49 -27.34 1.24
N ALA A 345 -13.50 -27.94 1.91
CA ALA A 345 -13.63 -28.63 3.19
C ALA A 345 -13.69 -27.66 4.39
N TRP A 346 -13.93 -26.37 4.15
CA TRP A 346 -14.05 -25.36 5.20
C TRP A 346 -15.48 -25.35 5.75
N VAL A 347 -15.57 -25.47 7.07
CA VAL A 347 -16.82 -25.42 7.82
C VAL A 347 -16.81 -24.22 8.75
N ARG A 348 -17.92 -23.50 8.77
CA ARG A 348 -18.15 -22.38 9.68
C ARG A 348 -18.45 -22.92 11.07
N HIS A 349 -17.70 -22.45 12.07
CA HIS A 349 -17.91 -22.72 13.48
C HIS A 349 -18.28 -21.43 14.21
N ASP A 350 -19.52 -21.37 14.69
CA ASP A 350 -20.02 -20.32 15.57
C ASP A 350 -19.95 -20.85 17.02
N SER A 351 -18.81 -20.72 17.68
CA SER A 351 -18.62 -21.23 19.06
C SER A 351 -17.93 -20.19 19.94
N ASP A 352 -18.48 -19.95 21.13
CA ASP A 352 -17.80 -19.18 22.18
C ASP A 352 -16.42 -19.81 22.51
N LEU A 353 -15.43 -18.97 22.83
CA LEU A 353 -14.03 -19.37 23.08
C LEU A 353 -13.70 -19.52 24.57
#